data_AF-A0AAE1SZN7-F1
#
_entry.id   AF-A0AAE1SZN7-F1
#
_cell.length_a   1.000
_cell.length_b   1.000
_cell.length_c   1.000
_cell.angle_alpha   90.00
_cell.angle_beta   90.00
_cell.angle_gamma   90.00
#
_symmetry.space_group_name_H-M   'P 1'
#
loop_
_entity.id
_entity.type
_entity.pdbx_description
1 polymer ?
#
loop_
_entity_poly.entity_id
_entity_poly.type
_entity_poly.pdbx_seq_one_letter_code
_entity_poly.pdbx_strand_id
1 'polypeptide(L)'
;MGYLISGNSSCLGGKISPALLDLQHLEYLDLGGNDFQGLATPTFLGSLDKLQYLNLSHSSLVGIPPFGNLSCLQYLSVRSYSYPYVTVERSWVKDLNWVSSLSSLKYIDLSHVNLSSATHWLESFNKLSSLDSPTLKAPISNVEWGKLCNMRELYLTEDKINGDISKVVEGLSSCSNTTIEVLGLAGNRLTGQFPNSLGHLKNLRMISISFNKISGTISKSIEQLSRLEILDLGQNQLKGALPESIFNFTELTQLFLATNDWEGNLSQNDFPRLHKLKFLAISCGERFAINLSSEWIPPFSLTYIELRKCGLGPKLPTWLKTQKQLRTIILSNDSISDPIPPWLWAMCSQLQLLDLSEKWDWWKSSTVSKLPIIPKRDRSIPINIGHVMTKVQVIDLSGNAFTGSIPYSITRVKQLMRLDLSDNHLSGKIPDWWNDLQQLHVIDLSGNNLSGSIPSLCSPPSLFWSRLGRNNLFGELLKSLSSCKSLLTLDIGENKINVTIPEWFGESLLSLQKLSMTDNMIGGRIPTQLCQLFGLQILDLSHNNLTDPIPSCLGSWRALKSVKFYKCHPNYYHFSYVFTPKMELVKKATKMTYTFTLDQVDLIDLSFNNLHGEILNEITGLSALGTLN
;
A
#
# COMPACT_ATOMS: atom_id res chain seq x y z
N MET A 1 10.29 1.01 17.53
CA MET A 1 9.32 1.49 18.53
C MET A 1 7.93 1.16 18.02
N GLY A 2 7.18 0.34 18.75
CA GLY A 2 5.87 -0.15 18.34
C GLY A 2 4.79 0.89 18.62
N TYR A 3 3.98 1.21 17.61
CA TYR A 3 2.76 1.96 17.80
C TYR A 3 1.64 0.98 18.17
N LEU A 4 1.36 0.92 19.46
CA LEU A 4 0.12 0.38 20.01
C LEU A 4 -1.02 1.34 19.66
N ILE A 5 -1.96 0.91 18.82
CA ILE A 5 -3.28 1.55 18.78
C ILE A 5 -4.09 0.92 19.90
N SER A 6 -3.95 1.46 21.11
CA SER A 6 -4.92 1.28 22.19
C SER A 6 -5.88 2.46 22.17
N GLY A 7 -7.18 2.20 22.33
CA GLY A 7 -8.22 3.21 22.34
C GLY A 7 -8.00 4.33 23.37
N ASN A 8 -8.59 5.50 23.06
CA ASN A 8 -8.65 6.70 23.90
C ASN A 8 -7.30 7.31 24.36
N SER A 9 -6.40 7.65 23.43
CA SER A 9 -5.40 8.70 23.71
C SER A 9 -6.03 10.07 23.49
N SER A 10 -6.24 10.84 24.55
CA SER A 10 -6.56 12.27 24.45
C SER A 10 -5.36 13.01 23.84
N CYS A 11 -5.39 13.30 22.54
CA CYS A 11 -4.39 14.17 21.92
C CYS A 11 -4.53 15.60 22.45
N LEU A 12 -3.42 16.32 22.63
CA LEU A 12 -3.47 17.76 22.91
C LEU A 12 -4.18 18.44 21.72
N GLY A 13 -5.15 19.30 22.00
CA GLY A 13 -5.95 20.01 21.00
C GLY A 13 -6.41 21.38 21.50
N GLY A 14 -7.13 22.12 20.67
CA GLY A 14 -7.55 23.49 20.98
C GLY A 14 -6.53 24.56 20.56
N LYS A 15 -6.70 25.82 20.99
CA LYS A 15 -5.82 26.92 20.56
C LYS A 15 -4.48 26.86 21.28
N ILE A 16 -3.39 26.98 20.53
CA ILE A 16 -2.05 27.20 21.10
C ILE A 16 -2.02 28.61 21.72
N SER A 17 -1.75 28.69 23.01
CA SER A 17 -1.85 29.94 23.79
C SER A 17 -0.68 30.90 23.52
N PRO A 18 -0.92 32.21 23.33
CA PRO A 18 0.13 33.23 23.29
C PRO A 18 0.97 33.33 24.57
N ALA A 19 0.56 32.71 25.69
CA ALA A 19 1.34 32.63 26.92
C ALA A 19 2.72 31.97 26.73
N LEU A 20 2.94 31.24 25.61
CA LEU A 20 4.28 30.76 25.25
C LEU A 20 5.30 31.91 25.06
N LEU A 21 4.85 33.13 24.78
CA LEU A 21 5.72 34.31 24.68
C LEU A 21 6.36 34.69 26.02
N ASP A 22 5.77 34.27 27.15
CA ASP A 22 6.34 34.50 28.48
C ASP A 22 7.58 33.61 28.74
N LEU A 23 7.78 32.57 27.92
CA LEU A 23 8.93 31.66 27.97
C LEU A 23 10.13 32.23 27.20
N GLN A 24 10.72 33.31 27.71
CA GLN A 24 11.79 34.08 27.05
C GLN A 24 13.10 33.30 26.77
N HIS A 25 13.26 32.10 27.32
CA HIS A 25 14.42 31.23 27.13
C HIS A 25 14.08 29.92 26.39
N LEU A 26 12.93 29.85 25.72
CA LEU A 26 12.49 28.63 25.06
C LEU A 26 13.34 28.33 23.81
N GLU A 27 14.19 27.31 23.91
CA GLU A 27 15.06 26.85 22.80
C GLU A 27 14.48 25.65 22.04
N TYR A 28 13.58 24.89 22.66
CA TYR A 28 13.05 23.63 22.11
C TYR A 28 11.54 23.57 22.27
N LEU A 29 10.81 23.43 21.17
CA LEU A 29 9.36 23.29 21.14
C LEU A 29 8.95 22.14 20.21
N ASP A 30 8.39 21.07 20.79
CA ASP A 30 7.79 19.96 20.06
C ASP A 30 6.29 19.87 20.35
N LEU A 31 5.49 20.11 19.32
CA LEU A 31 4.04 19.97 19.31
C LEU A 31 3.59 18.89 18.32
N GLY A 32 4.50 18.02 17.88
CA GLY A 32 4.25 16.99 16.90
C GLY A 32 3.28 15.91 17.37
N GLY A 33 2.50 15.33 16.46
CA GLY A 33 1.58 14.22 16.74
C GLY A 33 0.34 14.58 17.57
N ASN A 34 0.02 15.87 17.70
CA ASN A 34 -1.17 16.38 18.38
C ASN A 34 -2.34 16.61 17.39
N ASP A 35 -3.55 16.89 17.88
CA ASP A 35 -4.71 17.17 17.01
C ASP A 35 -5.33 18.53 17.31
N PHE A 36 -4.78 19.57 16.68
CA PHE A 36 -5.30 20.93 16.76
C PHE A 36 -6.52 21.18 15.86
N GLN A 37 -7.17 20.12 15.36
CA GLN A 37 -8.48 20.17 14.69
C GLN A 37 -8.59 21.12 13.48
N GLY A 38 -7.48 21.38 12.78
CA GLY A 38 -7.48 22.29 11.64
C GLY A 38 -7.36 23.79 11.99
N LEU A 39 -6.94 24.12 13.22
CA LEU A 39 -6.68 25.51 13.60
C LEU A 39 -5.47 26.08 12.87
N ALA A 40 -5.48 27.40 12.63
CA ALA A 40 -4.37 28.08 11.99
C ALA A 40 -3.09 28.02 12.84
N THR A 41 -1.93 27.80 12.22
CA THR A 41 -0.64 27.89 12.91
C THR A 41 -0.45 29.32 13.44
N PRO A 42 -0.22 29.51 14.75
CA PRO A 42 -0.10 30.84 15.31
C PRO A 42 1.14 31.59 14.81
N THR A 43 0.94 32.83 14.37
CA THR A 43 2.04 33.70 13.90
C THR A 43 3.01 34.09 15.00
N PHE A 44 2.55 34.16 16.26
CA PHE A 44 3.39 34.51 17.41
C PHE A 44 4.54 33.52 17.65
N LEU A 45 4.44 32.28 17.14
CA LEU A 45 5.53 31.31 17.23
C LEU A 45 6.81 31.83 16.54
N GLY A 46 6.67 32.70 15.53
CA GLY A 46 7.79 33.38 14.87
C GLY A 46 8.47 34.46 15.74
N SER A 47 7.93 34.78 16.92
CA SER A 47 8.51 35.74 17.86
C SER A 47 9.39 35.09 18.94
N LEU A 48 9.51 33.76 18.95
CA LEU A 48 10.34 33.01 19.90
C LEU A 48 11.81 32.99 19.44
N ASP A 49 12.48 34.14 19.52
CA ASP A 49 13.81 34.41 18.93
C ASP A 49 14.95 33.48 19.39
N LYS A 50 14.85 32.86 20.57
CA LYS A 50 15.81 31.86 21.09
C LYS A 50 15.57 30.44 20.58
N LEU A 51 14.50 30.19 19.85
CA LEU A 51 14.11 28.84 19.45
C LEU A 51 15.12 28.23 18.47
N GLN A 52 15.65 27.06 18.83
CA GLN A 52 16.59 26.26 18.04
C GLN A 52 15.92 25.03 17.41
N TYR A 53 14.86 24.52 18.03
CA TYR A 53 14.12 23.36 17.56
C TYR A 53 12.62 23.62 17.57
N LEU A 54 11.96 23.44 16.42
CA LEU A 54 10.52 23.54 16.27
C LEU A 54 9.97 22.33 15.51
N ASN A 55 9.14 21.53 16.17
CA ASN A 55 8.43 20.42 15.54
C ASN A 55 6.91 20.64 15.65
N LEU A 56 6.26 20.82 14.52
CA LEU A 56 4.81 20.95 14.35
C LEU A 56 4.23 19.80 13.50
N SER A 57 4.99 18.71 13.32
CA SER A 57 4.59 17.61 12.44
C SER A 57 3.33 16.90 12.90
N HIS A 58 2.51 16.40 11.97
CA HIS A 58 1.34 15.58 12.28
C HIS A 58 0.38 16.22 13.30
N SER A 59 0.28 17.55 13.31
CA SER A 59 -0.41 18.33 14.35
C SER A 59 -1.84 18.77 13.97
N SER A 60 -2.29 18.44 12.75
CA SER A 60 -3.52 18.99 12.15
C SER A 60 -3.58 20.53 12.04
N LEU A 61 -2.46 21.26 12.16
CA LEU A 61 -2.43 22.72 11.99
C LEU A 61 -2.57 23.16 10.51
N VAL A 62 -3.21 24.31 10.32
CA VAL A 62 -3.52 24.91 9.02
C VAL A 62 -2.66 26.13 8.72
N GLY A 63 -2.07 26.17 7.53
CA GLY A 63 -1.17 27.25 7.11
C GLY A 63 0.15 27.27 7.86
N ILE A 64 1.22 27.76 7.22
CA ILE A 64 2.51 27.99 7.89
C ILE A 64 2.84 29.47 7.73
N PRO A 65 2.89 30.25 8.83
CA PRO A 65 3.25 31.66 8.77
C PRO A 65 4.76 31.81 8.50
N PRO A 66 5.20 33.00 8.02
CA PRO A 66 6.62 33.28 7.86
C PRO A 66 7.33 33.24 9.22
N PHE A 67 8.19 32.23 9.43
CA PHE A 67 9.00 32.13 10.65
C PHE A 67 10.33 32.89 10.55
N GLY A 68 10.44 33.84 9.62
CA GLY A 68 11.72 34.44 9.22
C GLY A 68 12.51 35.15 10.33
N ASN A 69 11.90 35.46 11.47
CA ASN A 69 12.56 36.04 12.63
C ASN A 69 13.28 35.02 13.53
N LEU A 70 13.14 33.71 13.29
CA LEU A 70 13.76 32.66 14.10
C LEU A 70 15.22 32.39 13.69
N SER A 71 16.10 33.38 13.83
CA SER A 71 17.49 33.30 13.35
C SER A 71 18.33 32.18 13.99
N CYS A 72 17.98 31.74 15.20
CA CYS A 72 18.65 30.65 15.93
C CYS A 72 18.13 29.24 15.57
N LEU A 73 17.07 29.15 14.75
CA LEU A 73 16.40 27.88 14.46
C LEU A 73 17.32 26.96 13.65
N GLN A 74 17.57 25.76 14.18
CA GLN A 74 18.39 24.71 13.55
C GLN A 74 17.54 23.58 12.98
N TYR A 75 16.40 23.28 13.59
CA TYR A 75 15.48 22.22 13.18
C TYR A 75 14.06 22.75 13.03
N LEU A 76 13.45 22.52 11.88
CA LEU A 76 12.03 22.81 11.62
C LEU A 76 11.33 21.62 10.99
N SER A 77 10.29 21.08 11.62
CA SER A 77 9.37 20.16 10.95
C SER A 77 7.95 20.70 10.99
N VAL A 78 7.30 20.74 9.83
CA VAL A 78 5.89 21.09 9.66
C VAL A 78 5.16 20.02 8.83
N ARG A 79 5.72 18.81 8.83
CA ARG A 79 5.20 17.66 8.10
C ARG A 79 3.71 17.47 8.38
N SER A 80 2.91 17.37 7.33
CA SER A 80 1.49 17.05 7.48
C SER A 80 1.26 15.54 7.30
N TYR A 81 0.05 15.08 7.62
CA TYR A 81 -0.38 13.75 7.22
C TYR A 81 -0.59 13.71 5.70
N SER A 82 -0.17 12.62 5.05
CA SER A 82 -0.36 12.40 3.61
C SER A 82 -1.83 12.12 3.28
N TYR A 83 -2.69 13.15 3.30
CA TYR A 83 -4.10 13.00 2.92
C TYR A 83 -4.29 13.25 1.42
N PRO A 84 -4.49 12.21 0.59
CA PRO A 84 -4.36 12.37 -0.85
C PRO A 84 -5.61 12.93 -1.54
N TYR A 85 -6.70 13.16 -0.79
CA TYR A 85 -8.02 13.49 -1.35
C TYR A 85 -8.89 14.48 -0.54
N VAL A 86 -8.32 15.22 0.42
CA VAL A 86 -9.04 16.39 0.96
C VAL A 86 -8.62 17.59 0.14
N THR A 87 -9.52 18.08 -0.73
CA THR A 87 -9.40 19.33 -1.49
C THR A 87 -9.44 20.59 -0.60
N VAL A 88 -9.36 20.43 0.72
CA VAL A 88 -9.08 21.51 1.65
C VAL A 88 -7.63 21.32 2.09
N GLU A 89 -6.74 22.01 1.41
CA GLU A 89 -5.31 22.09 1.70
C GLU A 89 -5.11 22.63 3.12
N ARG A 90 -5.09 21.75 4.11
CA ARG A 90 -4.98 22.19 5.51
C ARG A 90 -3.62 22.84 5.74
N SER A 91 -2.51 22.22 5.38
CA SER A 91 -1.18 22.80 5.56
C SER A 91 -0.63 23.35 4.23
N TRP A 92 -1.07 24.53 3.83
CA TRP A 92 -0.57 25.26 2.64
C TRP A 92 0.46 26.36 3.00
N VAL A 93 1.46 26.54 2.15
CA VAL A 93 2.44 27.64 2.23
C VAL A 93 2.30 28.52 1.00
N LYS A 94 2.09 29.82 1.22
CA LYS A 94 2.00 30.80 0.12
C LYS A 94 3.35 31.03 -0.55
N ASP A 95 4.41 31.22 0.24
CA ASP A 95 5.79 31.36 -0.23
C ASP A 95 6.78 30.89 0.86
N LEU A 96 8.00 30.59 0.42
CA LEU A 96 9.09 30.11 1.29
C LEU A 96 10.22 31.14 1.43
N ASN A 97 9.99 32.41 1.07
CA ASN A 97 11.04 33.44 1.07
C ASN A 97 11.68 33.64 2.45
N TRP A 98 10.88 33.49 3.50
CA TRP A 98 11.30 33.55 4.89
C TRP A 98 12.27 32.45 5.31
N VAL A 99 12.36 31.34 4.57
CA VAL A 99 13.34 30.29 4.90
C VAL A 99 14.76 30.81 4.74
N SER A 100 14.99 31.69 3.76
CA SER A 100 16.32 32.28 3.52
C SER A 100 16.86 33.12 4.69
N SER A 101 15.98 33.59 5.59
CA SER A 101 16.40 34.35 6.77
C SER A 101 16.70 33.46 7.98
N LEU A 102 16.48 32.15 7.89
CA LEU A 102 16.82 31.17 8.94
C LEU A 102 18.30 30.77 8.83
N SER A 103 19.19 31.71 9.16
CA SER A 103 20.65 31.56 8.98
C SER A 103 21.30 30.38 9.70
N SER A 104 20.68 29.86 10.77
CA SER A 104 21.19 28.71 11.54
C SER A 104 20.53 27.38 11.16
N LEU A 105 19.62 27.37 10.17
CA LEU A 105 18.85 26.19 9.82
C LEU A 105 19.77 25.09 9.31
N LYS A 106 19.61 23.88 9.85
CA LYS A 106 20.31 22.66 9.44
C LYS A 106 19.35 21.66 8.83
N TYR A 107 18.16 21.52 9.43
CA TYR A 107 17.15 20.57 9.01
C TYR A 107 15.80 21.25 8.80
N ILE A 108 15.14 20.91 7.68
CA ILE A 108 13.76 21.31 7.41
C ILE A 108 12.97 20.09 6.91
N ASP A 109 11.75 19.89 7.41
CA ASP A 109 10.83 18.86 6.91
C ASP A 109 9.48 19.50 6.54
N LEU A 110 9.26 19.58 5.22
CA LEU A 110 8.03 20.08 4.60
C LEU A 110 7.17 18.94 4.01
N SER A 111 7.35 17.69 4.46
CA SER A 111 6.63 16.52 3.92
C SER A 111 5.12 16.72 3.91
N HIS A 112 4.47 16.40 2.79
CA HIS A 112 3.00 16.46 2.65
C HIS A 112 2.39 17.84 2.95
N VAL A 113 3.21 18.90 2.91
CA VAL A 113 2.75 20.29 2.90
C VAL A 113 2.44 20.68 1.46
N ASN A 114 1.34 21.41 1.26
CA ASN A 114 1.03 21.91 -0.07
C ASN A 114 1.90 23.13 -0.41
N LEU A 115 2.86 22.92 -1.30
CA LEU A 115 3.77 23.95 -1.83
C LEU A 115 3.44 24.35 -3.28
N SER A 116 2.26 24.00 -3.80
CA SER A 116 1.86 24.28 -5.19
C SER A 116 1.91 25.77 -5.56
N SER A 117 1.70 26.66 -4.57
CA SER A 117 1.73 28.11 -4.76
C SER A 117 3.13 28.73 -4.53
N ALA A 118 4.05 28.01 -3.91
CA ALA A 118 5.36 28.53 -3.51
C ALA A 118 6.39 28.45 -4.66
N THR A 119 6.12 29.05 -5.82
CA THR A 119 6.90 28.86 -7.06
C THR A 119 8.39 29.25 -7.00
N HIS A 120 8.81 30.05 -6.02
CA HIS A 120 10.19 30.54 -5.85
C HIS A 120 10.96 29.90 -4.69
N TRP A 121 10.48 28.77 -4.17
CA TRP A 121 11.04 28.13 -2.99
C TRP A 121 12.56 27.88 -3.09
N LEU A 122 13.06 27.52 -4.27
CA LEU A 122 14.49 27.26 -4.54
C LEU A 122 15.40 28.46 -4.25
N GLU A 123 14.99 29.67 -4.65
CA GLU A 123 15.77 30.88 -4.39
C GLU A 123 15.95 31.12 -2.89
N SER A 124 15.02 30.61 -2.09
CA SER A 124 15.04 30.75 -0.64
C SER A 124 16.05 29.79 -0.01
N PHE A 125 16.13 28.54 -0.49
CA PHE A 125 17.10 27.57 0.03
C PHE A 125 18.52 27.80 -0.48
N ASN A 126 18.69 28.30 -1.70
CA ASN A 126 20.01 28.63 -2.25
C ASN A 126 20.71 29.80 -1.54
N LYS A 127 19.93 30.68 -0.88
CA LYS A 127 20.46 31.82 -0.13
C LYS A 127 20.98 31.46 1.26
N LEU A 128 20.78 30.22 1.72
CA LEU A 128 21.26 29.77 3.02
C LEU A 128 22.78 29.59 2.98
N SER A 129 23.49 30.30 3.86
CA SER A 129 24.95 30.34 3.94
C SER A 129 25.58 29.05 4.48
N SER A 130 24.82 28.25 5.22
CA SER A 130 25.24 26.93 5.72
C SER A 130 24.01 26.08 6.00
N LEU A 131 23.87 24.96 5.31
CA LEU A 131 22.78 24.02 5.48
C LEU A 131 23.40 22.62 5.42
N ASP A 132 23.60 22.00 6.58
CA ASP A 132 24.17 20.65 6.66
C ASP A 132 23.05 19.62 6.65
N SER A 133 23.01 18.80 5.62
CA SER A 133 21.96 17.80 5.37
C SER A 133 20.53 18.35 5.30
N PRO A 134 20.24 19.32 4.42
CA PRO A 134 18.85 19.65 4.09
C PRO A 134 18.10 18.42 3.62
N THR A 135 16.80 18.34 3.88
CA THR A 135 15.85 17.45 3.21
C THR A 135 14.74 18.35 2.64
N LEU A 136 14.51 18.36 1.33
CA LEU A 136 13.46 19.19 0.72
C LEU A 136 12.38 18.36 0.07
N LYS A 137 11.10 18.73 0.31
CA LYS A 137 9.86 18.08 -0.17
C LYS A 137 8.95 19.14 -0.80
N ALA A 138 8.84 19.22 -2.13
CA ALA A 138 8.11 20.27 -2.87
C ALA A 138 7.84 19.89 -4.35
N PRO A 139 6.83 20.45 -5.04
CA PRO A 139 6.59 20.15 -6.45
C PRO A 139 7.63 20.79 -7.37
N ILE A 140 8.02 20.04 -8.40
CA ILE A 140 9.32 20.12 -9.10
C ILE A 140 9.27 20.75 -10.51
N SER A 141 8.10 20.90 -11.13
CA SER A 141 8.02 20.96 -12.60
C SER A 141 8.77 22.12 -13.28
N ASN A 142 9.20 23.16 -12.52
CA ASN A 142 9.97 24.32 -13.01
C ASN A 142 11.29 24.57 -12.22
N VAL A 143 11.90 23.55 -11.62
CA VAL A 143 13.09 23.71 -10.76
C VAL A 143 14.38 23.86 -11.57
N GLU A 144 15.16 24.92 -11.27
CA GLU A 144 16.55 25.07 -11.71
C GLU A 144 17.50 24.24 -10.82
N TRP A 145 17.51 22.94 -11.04
CA TRP A 145 18.27 21.94 -10.26
C TRP A 145 19.75 22.25 -10.07
N GLY A 146 20.37 22.94 -11.03
CA GLY A 146 21.78 23.36 -11.00
C GLY A 146 22.14 24.38 -9.94
N LYS A 147 21.19 24.92 -9.18
CA LYS A 147 21.48 25.83 -8.07
C LYS A 147 21.62 25.12 -6.71
N LEU A 148 21.17 23.87 -6.57
CA LEU A 148 21.14 23.12 -5.31
C LEU A 148 22.51 22.48 -4.94
N CYS A 149 23.61 23.24 -5.05
CA CYS A 149 24.96 22.68 -4.96
C CYS A 149 25.43 22.31 -3.55
N ASN A 150 24.70 22.71 -2.51
CA ASN A 150 24.98 22.36 -1.12
C ASN A 150 24.05 21.25 -0.59
N MET A 151 23.20 20.69 -1.45
CA MET A 151 22.22 19.65 -1.06
C MET A 151 22.92 18.33 -0.76
N ARG A 152 22.74 17.76 0.43
CA ARG A 152 23.20 16.40 0.75
C ARG A 152 22.09 15.36 0.64
N GLU A 153 20.91 15.65 1.17
CA GLU A 153 19.79 14.72 1.12
C GLU A 153 18.59 15.38 0.44
N LEU A 154 17.92 14.65 -0.45
CA LEU A 154 16.75 15.16 -1.14
C LEU A 154 15.72 14.07 -1.21
N TYR A 155 14.60 14.26 -0.53
CA TYR A 155 13.50 13.29 -0.53
C TYR A 155 12.27 13.99 -1.05
N LEU A 156 11.75 13.59 -2.20
CA LEU A 156 10.61 14.18 -2.87
C LEU A 156 9.63 13.05 -3.24
N THR A 157 9.32 12.18 -2.28
CA THR A 157 8.55 10.95 -2.49
C THR A 157 7.04 11.23 -2.40
N GLU A 158 6.25 10.69 -3.34
CA GLU A 158 4.78 10.81 -3.38
C GLU A 158 4.21 12.22 -3.65
N ASP A 159 5.00 13.12 -4.22
CA ASP A 159 4.60 14.53 -4.42
C ASP A 159 3.96 14.81 -5.81
N LYS A 160 3.49 13.75 -6.51
CA LYS A 160 2.88 13.83 -7.87
C LYS A 160 3.75 14.53 -8.91
N ILE A 161 5.06 14.58 -8.70
CA ILE A 161 6.04 15.23 -9.56
C ILE A 161 5.98 14.66 -10.96
N ASN A 162 6.00 15.51 -11.98
CA ASN A 162 6.12 15.11 -13.38
C ASN A 162 7.40 15.71 -14.00
N GLY A 163 7.72 15.29 -15.23
CA GLY A 163 8.90 15.75 -15.97
C GLY A 163 9.94 14.66 -16.14
N ASP A 164 11.01 14.99 -16.86
CA ASP A 164 12.10 14.06 -17.17
C ASP A 164 13.10 13.98 -16.01
N ILE A 165 13.36 12.76 -15.52
CA ILE A 165 14.35 12.52 -14.45
C ILE A 165 15.76 13.02 -14.84
N SER A 166 16.09 13.01 -16.13
CA SER A 166 17.41 13.42 -16.62
C SER A 166 17.69 14.88 -16.29
N LYS A 167 16.68 15.75 -16.38
CA LYS A 167 16.82 17.18 -16.03
C LYS A 167 17.15 17.39 -14.55
N VAL A 168 16.60 16.54 -13.68
CA VAL A 168 16.88 16.57 -12.24
C VAL A 168 18.34 16.23 -11.99
N VAL A 169 18.77 15.09 -12.54
CA VAL A 169 20.12 14.57 -12.32
C VAL A 169 21.18 15.43 -13.01
N GLU A 170 20.94 15.89 -14.24
CA GLU A 170 21.84 16.80 -14.95
C GLU A 170 22.05 18.10 -14.19
N GLY A 171 20.98 18.73 -13.69
CA GLY A 171 21.12 19.93 -12.91
C GLY A 171 21.88 19.69 -11.60
N LEU A 172 21.52 18.67 -10.82
CA LEU A 172 22.27 18.33 -9.59
C LEU A 172 23.74 18.01 -9.87
N SER A 173 24.04 17.43 -11.04
CA SER A 173 25.40 17.11 -11.46
C SER A 173 26.20 18.30 -12.00
N SER A 174 25.55 19.44 -12.30
CA SER A 174 26.20 20.63 -12.86
C SER A 174 27.02 21.42 -11.83
N CYS A 175 26.86 21.10 -10.55
CA CYS A 175 27.61 21.72 -9.46
C CYS A 175 29.08 21.30 -9.49
N SER A 176 30.00 22.25 -9.30
CA SER A 176 31.45 22.01 -9.34
C SER A 176 31.93 21.03 -8.27
N ASN A 177 31.21 20.94 -7.14
CA ASN A 177 31.41 19.93 -6.11
C ASN A 177 30.04 19.36 -5.72
N THR A 178 29.74 18.13 -6.12
CA THR A 178 28.43 17.50 -5.87
C THR A 178 28.38 16.99 -4.43
N THR A 179 27.52 17.56 -3.60
CA THR A 179 27.37 17.17 -2.18
C THR A 179 26.32 16.10 -1.93
N ILE A 180 25.51 15.76 -2.93
CA ILE A 180 24.34 14.90 -2.73
C ILE A 180 24.73 13.45 -2.42
N GLU A 181 24.20 12.95 -1.30
CA GLU A 181 24.36 11.62 -0.74
C GLU A 181 23.06 10.80 -0.84
N VAL A 182 21.90 11.45 -0.75
CA VAL A 182 20.59 10.77 -0.81
C VAL A 182 19.66 11.45 -1.80
N LEU A 183 19.10 10.68 -2.73
CA LEU A 183 18.10 11.13 -3.69
C LEU A 183 16.89 10.19 -3.71
N GLY A 184 15.85 10.54 -2.97
CA GLY A 184 14.54 9.89 -2.98
C GLY A 184 13.55 10.66 -3.84
N LEU A 185 12.98 10.01 -4.85
CA LEU A 185 12.01 10.52 -5.83
C LEU A 185 10.89 9.50 -6.09
N ALA A 186 10.72 8.52 -5.21
CA ALA A 186 9.76 7.44 -5.41
C ALA A 186 8.30 7.92 -5.42
N GLY A 187 7.39 7.16 -6.03
CA GLY A 187 5.95 7.41 -5.95
C GLY A 187 5.47 8.64 -6.72
N ASN A 188 6.19 9.02 -7.78
CA ASN A 188 5.88 10.20 -8.59
C ASN A 188 5.36 9.84 -10.00
N ARG A 189 5.32 10.82 -10.89
CA ARG A 189 4.94 10.70 -12.31
C ARG A 189 6.12 11.07 -13.22
N LEU A 190 7.35 10.87 -12.74
CA LEU A 190 8.57 11.15 -13.50
C LEU A 190 8.65 10.22 -14.71
N THR A 191 9.08 10.79 -15.84
CA THR A 191 9.27 10.12 -17.13
C THR A 191 10.74 10.27 -17.57
N GLY A 192 11.05 9.93 -18.81
CA GLY A 192 12.40 10.08 -19.37
C GLY A 192 13.21 8.80 -19.33
N GLN A 193 14.48 8.90 -19.71
CA GLN A 193 15.42 7.78 -19.66
C GLN A 193 16.22 7.78 -18.35
N PHE A 194 16.73 6.62 -17.93
CA PHE A 194 17.68 6.56 -16.82
C PHE A 194 18.95 7.39 -17.15
N PRO A 195 19.32 8.37 -16.31
CA PRO A 195 20.29 9.39 -16.71
C PRO A 195 21.75 8.91 -16.65
N ASN A 196 22.49 9.13 -17.74
CA ASN A 196 23.93 8.88 -17.82
C ASN A 196 24.75 9.78 -16.89
N SER A 197 24.27 11.00 -16.62
CA SER A 197 24.90 11.97 -15.72
C SER A 197 24.89 11.54 -14.26
N LEU A 198 24.15 10.48 -13.90
CA LEU A 198 24.07 9.99 -12.53
C LEU A 198 25.44 9.63 -11.96
N GLY A 199 26.35 9.07 -12.79
CA GLY A 199 27.71 8.73 -12.37
C GLY A 199 28.56 9.91 -11.89
N HIS A 200 28.15 11.16 -12.13
CA HIS A 200 28.83 12.35 -11.59
C HIS A 200 28.51 12.61 -10.11
N LEU A 201 27.42 12.03 -9.58
CA LEU A 201 26.98 12.20 -8.19
C LEU A 201 27.69 11.19 -7.27
N LYS A 202 29.02 11.23 -7.24
CA LYS A 202 29.89 10.21 -6.61
C LYS A 202 29.70 10.03 -5.09
N ASN A 203 29.07 10.99 -4.43
CA ASN A 203 28.76 10.92 -3.00
C ASN A 203 27.46 10.15 -2.71
N LEU A 204 26.68 9.77 -3.72
CA LEU A 204 25.42 9.05 -3.53
C LEU A 204 25.60 7.72 -2.79
N ARG A 205 24.87 7.62 -1.68
CA ARG A 205 24.66 6.45 -0.84
C ARG A 205 23.27 5.85 -1.06
N MET A 206 22.28 6.66 -1.40
CA MET A 206 20.94 6.19 -1.71
C MET A 206 20.37 6.88 -2.94
N ILE A 207 19.83 6.07 -3.85
CA ILE A 207 18.89 6.54 -4.87
C ILE A 207 17.63 5.67 -4.84
N SER A 208 16.47 6.32 -4.72
CA SER A 208 15.16 5.67 -4.84
C SER A 208 14.31 6.44 -5.82
N ILE A 209 13.99 5.84 -6.96
CA ILE A 209 13.14 6.43 -8.01
C ILE A 209 11.94 5.53 -8.32
N SER A 210 11.62 4.61 -7.41
CA SER A 210 10.59 3.60 -7.62
C SER A 210 9.19 4.17 -7.80
N PHE A 211 8.25 3.38 -8.31
CA PHE A 211 6.88 3.83 -8.57
C PHE A 211 6.83 5.10 -9.44
N ASN A 212 7.47 5.06 -10.61
CA ASN A 212 7.48 6.14 -11.60
C ASN A 212 7.23 5.58 -13.02
N LYS A 213 7.44 6.40 -14.06
CA LYS A 213 7.33 6.01 -15.48
C LYS A 213 8.68 6.16 -16.19
N ILE A 214 9.79 5.93 -15.49
CA ILE A 214 11.14 6.08 -16.03
C ILE A 214 11.45 4.88 -16.94
N SER A 215 12.06 5.14 -18.09
CA SER A 215 12.30 4.16 -19.15
C SER A 215 13.78 4.06 -19.54
N GLY A 216 14.11 3.24 -20.53
CA GLY A 216 15.48 3.09 -21.02
C GLY A 216 16.29 2.04 -20.25
N THR A 217 17.60 2.02 -20.47
CA THR A 217 18.52 1.03 -19.88
C THR A 217 19.35 1.66 -18.76
N ILE A 218 19.78 0.87 -17.78
CA ILE A 218 20.73 1.39 -16.77
C ILE A 218 22.06 1.68 -17.45
N SER A 219 22.53 2.92 -17.29
CA SER A 219 23.81 3.37 -17.83
C SER A 219 24.99 2.71 -17.11
N LYS A 220 26.06 2.38 -17.85
CA LYS A 220 27.33 1.91 -17.27
C LYS A 220 27.93 2.90 -16.27
N SER A 221 27.65 4.19 -16.42
CA SER A 221 28.08 5.26 -15.50
C SER A 221 27.71 5.02 -14.03
N ILE A 222 26.72 4.16 -13.75
CA ILE A 222 26.37 3.74 -12.39
C ILE A 222 27.57 3.15 -11.64
N GLU A 223 28.56 2.58 -12.34
CA GLU A 223 29.80 2.04 -11.75
C GLU A 223 30.60 3.07 -10.92
N GLN A 224 30.39 4.36 -11.16
CA GLN A 224 31.06 5.45 -10.44
C GLN A 224 30.49 5.68 -9.02
N LEU A 225 29.34 5.09 -8.69
CA LEU A 225 28.63 5.27 -7.41
C LEU A 225 29.13 4.29 -6.34
N SER A 226 30.43 4.33 -6.01
CA SER A 226 31.08 3.35 -5.13
C SER A 226 30.60 3.33 -3.68
N ARG A 227 29.86 4.36 -3.25
CA ARG A 227 29.31 4.49 -1.89
C ARG A 227 27.85 4.01 -1.76
N LEU A 228 27.29 3.46 -2.83
CA LEU A 228 25.87 3.15 -2.88
C LEU A 228 25.48 2.02 -1.89
N GLU A 229 24.58 2.35 -0.97
CA GLU A 229 24.01 1.47 0.05
C GLU A 229 22.60 1.02 -0.33
N ILE A 230 21.82 1.88 -1.01
CA ILE A 230 20.43 1.62 -1.40
C ILE A 230 20.24 1.99 -2.87
N LEU A 231 19.85 1.01 -3.68
CA LEU A 231 19.45 1.19 -5.06
C LEU A 231 18.00 0.70 -5.22
N ASP A 232 17.07 1.64 -5.36
CA ASP A 232 15.66 1.35 -5.56
C ASP A 232 15.14 1.93 -6.88
N LEU A 233 15.03 1.05 -7.87
CA LEU A 233 14.55 1.33 -9.23
C LEU A 233 13.22 0.63 -9.53
N GLY A 234 12.62 -0.01 -8.53
CA GLY A 234 11.46 -0.88 -8.72
C GLY A 234 10.29 -0.15 -9.37
N GLN A 235 9.43 -0.87 -10.07
CA GLN A 235 8.15 -0.35 -10.54
C GLN A 235 8.28 0.85 -11.48
N ASN A 236 9.06 0.65 -12.54
CA ASN A 236 9.30 1.60 -13.62
C ASN A 236 9.13 0.88 -14.97
N GLN A 237 9.54 1.55 -16.06
CA GLN A 237 9.56 1.03 -17.43
C GLN A 237 11.00 0.79 -17.92
N LEU A 238 11.93 0.56 -16.99
CA LEU A 238 13.34 0.28 -17.32
C LEU A 238 13.45 -1.08 -18.00
N LYS A 239 14.43 -1.22 -18.89
CA LYS A 239 14.61 -2.43 -19.69
C LYS A 239 16.07 -2.75 -19.98
N GLY A 240 16.30 -3.87 -20.66
CA GLY A 240 17.61 -4.33 -21.10
C GLY A 240 18.41 -5.03 -20.01
N ALA A 241 19.68 -5.35 -20.30
CA ALA A 241 20.55 -6.05 -19.38
C ALA A 241 20.96 -5.18 -18.17
N LEU A 242 21.02 -5.80 -16.99
CA LEU A 242 21.58 -5.19 -15.80
C LEU A 242 23.11 -5.10 -15.92
N PRO A 243 23.72 -3.92 -15.75
CA PRO A 243 25.18 -3.81 -15.73
C PRO A 243 25.79 -4.63 -14.58
N GLU A 244 26.87 -5.39 -14.86
CA GLU A 244 27.60 -6.18 -13.85
C GLU A 244 28.07 -5.35 -12.65
N SER A 245 28.31 -4.04 -12.86
CA SER A 245 28.72 -3.11 -11.81
C SER A 245 27.73 -3.01 -10.65
N ILE A 246 26.42 -3.21 -10.88
CA ILE A 246 25.40 -3.21 -9.83
C ILE A 246 25.70 -4.25 -8.75
N PHE A 247 26.23 -5.41 -9.16
CA PHE A 247 26.50 -6.50 -8.25
C PHE A 247 27.91 -6.47 -7.64
N ASN A 248 28.70 -5.44 -7.96
CA ASN A 248 30.03 -5.19 -7.41
C ASN A 248 30.05 -4.14 -6.28
N PHE A 249 28.90 -3.53 -5.95
CA PHE A 249 28.81 -2.54 -4.86
C PHE A 249 28.93 -3.19 -3.48
N THR A 250 30.11 -3.08 -2.86
CA THR A 250 30.42 -3.71 -1.55
C THR A 250 29.65 -3.12 -0.37
N GLU A 251 29.15 -1.89 -0.52
CA GLU A 251 28.36 -1.19 0.49
C GLU A 251 26.84 -1.45 0.36
N LEU A 252 26.41 -2.11 -0.72
CA LEU A 252 25.00 -2.26 -1.03
C LEU A 252 24.28 -3.15 0.00
N THR A 253 23.28 -2.57 0.65
CA THR A 253 22.42 -3.22 1.64
C THR A 253 21.04 -3.53 1.07
N GLN A 254 20.57 -2.74 0.10
CA GLN A 254 19.24 -2.85 -0.47
C GLN A 254 19.28 -2.72 -1.99
N LEU A 255 18.72 -3.72 -2.68
CA LEU A 255 18.60 -3.75 -4.12
C LEU A 255 17.15 -4.07 -4.52
N PHE A 256 16.44 -3.07 -5.02
CA PHE A 256 15.07 -3.21 -5.49
C PHE A 256 14.99 -2.90 -6.99
N LEU A 257 14.78 -3.97 -7.76
CA LEU A 257 14.66 -3.95 -9.22
C LEU A 257 13.31 -4.52 -9.68
N ALA A 258 12.44 -4.92 -8.74
CA ALA A 258 11.18 -5.56 -9.01
C ALA A 258 10.27 -4.72 -9.92
N THR A 259 9.50 -5.40 -10.75
CA THR A 259 8.60 -4.82 -11.76
C THR A 259 9.25 -3.77 -12.67
N ASN A 260 10.11 -4.26 -13.55
CA ASN A 260 10.63 -3.57 -14.73
C ASN A 260 10.65 -4.61 -15.88
N ASP A 261 11.17 -4.25 -17.06
CA ASP A 261 11.26 -5.10 -18.26
C ASP A 261 12.71 -5.52 -18.55
N TRP A 262 13.38 -6.06 -17.54
CA TRP A 262 14.79 -6.50 -17.65
C TRP A 262 14.98 -7.60 -18.69
N GLU A 263 16.20 -7.72 -19.19
CA GLU A 263 16.63 -8.77 -20.12
C GLU A 263 17.93 -9.42 -19.63
N GLY A 264 18.17 -10.68 -20.02
CA GLY A 264 19.39 -11.41 -19.69
C GLY A 264 19.20 -12.47 -18.60
N ASN A 265 20.28 -12.83 -17.92
CA ASN A 265 20.22 -13.80 -16.83
C ASN A 265 21.10 -13.36 -15.66
N LEU A 266 20.73 -13.85 -14.48
CA LEU A 266 21.56 -13.78 -13.28
C LEU A 266 21.83 -15.19 -12.78
N SER A 267 22.98 -15.35 -12.17
CA SER A 267 23.46 -16.56 -11.55
C SER A 267 24.05 -16.26 -10.18
N GLN A 268 24.36 -17.30 -9.42
CA GLN A 268 25.06 -17.16 -8.14
C GLN A 268 26.43 -16.46 -8.25
N ASN A 269 27.04 -16.43 -9.44
CA ASN A 269 28.35 -15.80 -9.68
C ASN A 269 28.27 -14.27 -9.75
N ASP A 270 27.07 -13.71 -9.90
CA ASP A 270 26.87 -12.27 -9.93
C ASP A 270 26.89 -11.67 -8.52
N PHE A 271 26.63 -12.48 -7.48
CA PHE A 271 26.47 -12.00 -6.10
C PHE A 271 27.70 -11.99 -5.17
N PRO A 272 28.96 -12.31 -5.56
CA PRO A 272 30.01 -12.68 -4.61
C PRO A 272 30.47 -11.53 -3.70
N ARG A 273 30.25 -10.26 -4.11
CA ARG A 273 30.72 -9.08 -3.37
C ARG A 273 29.65 -8.42 -2.50
N LEU A 274 28.39 -8.84 -2.61
CA LEU A 274 27.25 -8.21 -1.94
C LEU A 274 27.09 -8.65 -0.47
N HIS A 275 28.19 -8.69 0.30
CA HIS A 275 28.23 -9.23 1.66
C HIS A 275 27.29 -8.52 2.65
N LYS A 276 26.98 -7.24 2.41
CA LYS A 276 26.10 -6.42 3.27
C LYS A 276 24.62 -6.50 2.88
N LEU A 277 24.26 -7.22 1.81
CA LEU A 277 22.90 -7.25 1.29
C LEU A 277 21.90 -7.81 2.32
N LYS A 278 20.81 -7.06 2.51
CA LYS A 278 19.71 -7.38 3.44
C LYS A 278 18.35 -7.45 2.75
N PHE A 279 18.16 -6.66 1.69
CA PHE A 279 16.91 -6.59 0.94
C PHE A 279 17.20 -6.81 -0.53
N LEU A 280 16.51 -7.81 -1.10
CA LEU A 280 16.60 -8.12 -2.52
C LEU A 280 15.20 -8.24 -3.09
N ALA A 281 14.86 -7.40 -4.06
CA ALA A 281 13.62 -7.51 -4.82
C ALA A 281 13.91 -7.51 -6.32
N ILE A 282 13.52 -8.57 -7.01
CA ILE A 282 13.69 -8.75 -8.44
C ILE A 282 12.38 -9.30 -9.02
N SER A 283 12.01 -8.82 -10.21
CA SER A 283 10.98 -9.47 -11.00
C SER A 283 11.59 -9.91 -12.32
N CYS A 284 11.25 -11.13 -12.68
CA CYS A 284 11.65 -11.75 -13.91
C CYS A 284 10.49 -11.73 -14.90
N GLY A 285 10.78 -12.15 -16.12
CA GLY A 285 9.81 -12.22 -17.20
C GLY A 285 10.32 -13.16 -18.28
N GLU A 286 9.72 -13.13 -19.45
CA GLU A 286 10.10 -14.04 -20.55
C GLU A 286 11.56 -13.85 -21.01
N ARG A 287 12.13 -12.66 -20.81
CA ARG A 287 13.47 -12.28 -21.26
C ARG A 287 14.51 -12.20 -20.14
N PHE A 288 14.10 -12.37 -18.88
CA PHE A 288 14.98 -12.28 -17.73
C PHE A 288 14.80 -13.46 -16.80
N ALA A 289 15.87 -14.20 -16.55
CA ALA A 289 15.85 -15.39 -15.70
C ALA A 289 16.87 -15.30 -14.56
N ILE A 290 16.54 -15.91 -13.42
CA ILE A 290 17.47 -16.06 -12.29
C ILE A 290 17.75 -17.55 -12.06
N ASN A 291 18.99 -17.95 -12.31
CA ASN A 291 19.44 -19.33 -12.28
C ASN A 291 20.32 -19.56 -11.04
N LEU A 292 19.67 -19.75 -9.89
CA LEU A 292 20.36 -20.03 -8.62
C LEU A 292 20.32 -21.53 -8.32
N SER A 293 21.48 -22.10 -8.01
CA SER A 293 21.54 -23.48 -7.54
C SER A 293 20.79 -23.63 -6.21
N SER A 294 20.09 -24.75 -6.03
CA SER A 294 19.47 -25.10 -4.76
C SER A 294 20.49 -25.27 -3.62
N GLU A 295 21.72 -25.69 -3.95
CA GLU A 295 22.84 -25.87 -3.01
C GLU A 295 23.67 -24.60 -2.79
N TRP A 296 23.28 -23.48 -3.41
CA TRP A 296 23.99 -22.22 -3.26
C TRP A 296 23.97 -21.75 -1.80
N ILE A 297 25.10 -21.23 -1.33
CA ILE A 297 25.21 -20.54 -0.04
C ILE A 297 25.47 -19.06 -0.34
N PRO A 298 24.45 -18.19 -0.21
CA PRO A 298 24.63 -16.76 -0.47
C PRO A 298 25.67 -16.15 0.48
N PRO A 299 26.51 -15.22 0.01
CA PRO A 299 27.54 -14.56 0.82
C PRO A 299 26.96 -13.50 1.78
N PHE A 300 25.64 -13.46 1.93
CA PHE A 300 24.88 -12.50 2.69
C PHE A 300 23.74 -13.19 3.46
N SER A 301 23.14 -12.45 4.39
CA SER A 301 21.99 -12.90 5.18
C SER A 301 20.86 -11.89 5.08
N LEU A 302 19.89 -12.21 4.22
CA LEU A 302 18.72 -11.39 3.91
C LEU A 302 17.73 -11.33 5.07
N THR A 303 17.04 -10.20 5.13
CA THR A 303 15.84 -9.96 5.96
C THR A 303 14.58 -9.94 5.09
N TYR A 304 14.70 -9.49 3.85
CA TYR A 304 13.62 -9.38 2.88
C TYR A 304 14.04 -10.02 1.56
N ILE A 305 13.19 -10.88 1.02
CA ILE A 305 13.32 -11.35 -0.35
C ILE A 305 11.99 -11.23 -1.09
N GLU A 306 12.08 -10.69 -2.30
CA GLU A 306 11.00 -10.67 -3.28
C GLU A 306 11.55 -11.14 -4.62
N LEU A 307 11.10 -12.30 -5.07
CA LEU A 307 11.30 -12.80 -6.42
C LEU A 307 9.92 -13.00 -7.03
N ARG A 308 9.69 -12.47 -8.23
CA ARG A 308 8.40 -12.61 -8.90
C ARG A 308 8.58 -13.05 -10.34
N LYS A 309 7.79 -14.01 -10.81
CA LYS A 309 7.81 -14.48 -12.22
C LYS A 309 9.18 -15.00 -12.69
N CYS A 310 9.99 -15.49 -11.75
CA CYS A 310 11.36 -15.96 -11.93
C CYS A 310 11.49 -17.44 -12.23
N GLY A 311 10.38 -18.19 -12.22
CA GLY A 311 10.38 -19.59 -12.61
C GLY A 311 11.22 -20.47 -11.68
N LEU A 312 11.24 -20.14 -10.38
CA LEU A 312 12.02 -20.87 -9.37
C LEU A 312 11.54 -22.31 -9.16
N GLY A 313 10.31 -22.61 -9.57
CA GLY A 313 9.70 -23.93 -9.44
C GLY A 313 10.39 -25.02 -10.28
N PRO A 314 10.01 -26.29 -10.06
CA PRO A 314 8.87 -26.73 -9.25
C PRO A 314 9.13 -26.70 -7.73
N LYS A 315 10.40 -26.73 -7.29
CA LYS A 315 10.79 -26.78 -5.87
C LYS A 315 11.05 -25.39 -5.29
N LEU A 316 10.76 -25.24 -4.00
CA LEU A 316 11.24 -24.07 -3.24
C LEU A 316 12.77 -24.09 -3.14
N PRO A 317 13.48 -22.99 -3.46
CA PRO A 317 14.93 -22.96 -3.39
C PRO A 317 15.45 -23.23 -1.97
N THR A 318 16.23 -24.29 -1.79
CA THR A 318 16.69 -24.74 -0.47
C THR A 318 17.69 -23.81 0.18
N TRP A 319 18.40 -22.99 -0.60
CA TRP A 319 19.31 -21.97 -0.10
C TRP A 319 18.61 -20.95 0.81
N LEU A 320 17.28 -20.74 0.69
CA LEU A 320 16.51 -19.89 1.60
C LEU A 320 16.63 -20.33 3.06
N LYS A 321 16.83 -21.63 3.31
CA LYS A 321 17.07 -22.19 4.65
C LYS A 321 18.29 -21.58 5.35
N THR A 322 19.27 -21.12 4.57
CA THR A 322 20.50 -20.51 5.11
C THR A 322 20.27 -19.08 5.64
N GLN A 323 19.16 -18.44 5.25
CA GLN A 323 18.87 -17.04 5.55
C GLN A 323 18.24 -16.89 6.94
N LYS A 324 19.08 -16.96 7.98
CA LYS A 324 18.65 -16.99 9.38
C LYS A 324 17.90 -15.73 9.85
N GLN A 325 18.07 -14.59 9.19
CA GLN A 325 17.43 -13.32 9.55
C GLN A 325 16.17 -12.99 8.73
N LEU A 326 15.72 -13.94 7.91
CA LEU A 326 14.64 -13.72 6.95
C LEU A 326 13.30 -13.50 7.68
N ARG A 327 12.64 -12.39 7.35
CA ARG A 327 11.33 -11.96 7.91
C ARG A 327 10.24 -11.89 6.85
N THR A 328 10.61 -11.56 5.63
CA THR A 328 9.67 -11.42 4.52
C THR A 328 10.10 -12.30 3.37
N ILE A 329 9.17 -13.16 2.92
CA ILE A 329 9.34 -14.01 1.74
C ILE A 329 8.18 -13.73 0.79
N ILE A 330 8.53 -13.28 -0.41
CA ILE A 330 7.60 -13.10 -1.52
C ILE A 330 8.18 -13.85 -2.71
N LEU A 331 7.57 -14.97 -3.10
CA LEU A 331 7.96 -15.81 -4.24
C LEU A 331 6.73 -16.04 -5.13
N SER A 332 6.17 -14.94 -5.64
CA SER A 332 4.88 -14.96 -6.34
C SER A 332 5.05 -15.30 -7.83
N ASN A 333 4.16 -16.13 -8.36
CA ASN A 333 4.14 -16.54 -9.77
C ASN A 333 5.45 -17.21 -10.22
N ASP A 334 6.06 -18.01 -9.34
CA ASP A 334 7.32 -18.70 -9.60
C ASP A 334 7.14 -20.17 -10.02
N SER A 335 5.92 -20.60 -10.36
CA SER A 335 5.59 -21.98 -10.76
C SER A 335 6.01 -23.03 -9.72
N ILE A 336 6.12 -22.64 -8.45
CA ILE A 336 6.43 -23.54 -7.34
C ILE A 336 5.25 -24.49 -7.20
N SER A 337 5.48 -25.77 -7.55
CA SER A 337 4.44 -26.80 -7.68
C SER A 337 4.63 -27.99 -6.73
N ASP A 338 5.83 -28.20 -6.20
CA ASP A 338 6.11 -29.22 -5.18
C ASP A 338 5.47 -28.84 -3.82
N PRO A 339 5.27 -29.81 -2.91
CA PRO A 339 4.82 -29.53 -1.55
C PRO A 339 5.77 -28.57 -0.83
N ILE A 340 5.20 -27.63 -0.07
CA ILE A 340 6.00 -26.70 0.73
C ILE A 340 6.76 -27.51 1.80
N PRO A 341 8.10 -27.42 1.84
CA PRO A 341 8.92 -28.27 2.67
C PRO A 341 8.80 -27.91 4.17
N PRO A 342 8.93 -28.90 5.08
CA PRO A 342 8.82 -28.68 6.53
C PRO A 342 9.76 -27.62 7.10
N TRP A 343 10.94 -27.43 6.50
CA TRP A 343 11.89 -26.42 6.96
C TRP A 343 11.34 -25.00 6.80
N LEU A 344 10.53 -24.72 5.76
CA LEU A 344 9.96 -23.39 5.57
C LEU A 344 9.00 -23.09 6.71
N TRP A 345 8.15 -24.06 7.05
CA TRP A 345 7.27 -23.98 8.20
C TRP A 345 8.06 -23.77 9.50
N ALA A 346 9.14 -24.53 9.73
CA ALA A 346 10.01 -24.37 10.91
C ALA A 346 10.65 -22.97 11.01
N MET A 347 10.96 -22.32 9.88
CA MET A 347 11.45 -20.94 9.83
C MET A 347 10.37 -19.90 10.12
N CYS A 348 9.08 -20.25 10.12
CA CYS A 348 7.99 -19.28 10.26
C CYS A 348 7.84 -18.68 11.66
N SER A 349 8.57 -19.15 12.67
CA SER A 349 8.57 -18.54 14.00
C SER A 349 9.17 -17.11 14.02
N GLN A 350 9.89 -16.74 12.96
CA GLN A 350 10.47 -15.41 12.76
C GLN A 350 9.90 -14.64 11.56
N LEU A 351 9.12 -15.29 10.68
CA LEU A 351 8.52 -14.65 9.53
C LEU A 351 7.37 -13.73 9.93
N GLN A 352 7.31 -12.57 9.29
CA GLN A 352 6.25 -11.58 9.39
C GLN A 352 5.30 -11.65 8.18
N LEU A 353 5.85 -11.94 7.00
CA LEU A 353 5.10 -12.05 5.74
C LEU A 353 5.56 -13.26 4.93
N LEU A 354 4.59 -14.06 4.48
CA LEU A 354 4.79 -15.14 3.50
C LEU A 354 3.77 -14.99 2.35
N ASP A 355 4.27 -14.75 1.15
CA ASP A 355 3.53 -14.72 -0.12
C ASP A 355 4.13 -15.74 -1.09
N LEU A 356 3.36 -16.79 -1.39
CA LEU A 356 3.68 -17.82 -2.38
C LEU A 356 2.58 -17.90 -3.46
N SER A 357 1.88 -16.79 -3.70
CA SER A 357 0.73 -16.74 -4.60
C SER A 357 1.12 -16.96 -6.06
N GLU A 358 0.31 -17.66 -6.86
CA GLU A 358 0.58 -17.78 -8.32
C GLU A 358 -0.02 -16.61 -9.13
N LYS A 359 -0.84 -15.74 -8.52
CA LYS A 359 -1.48 -14.60 -9.21
C LYS A 359 -0.81 -13.28 -8.84
N TRP A 360 0.05 -12.77 -9.72
CA TRP A 360 0.61 -11.43 -9.59
C TRP A 360 0.19 -10.52 -10.74
N ASP A 361 -0.84 -9.71 -10.51
CA ASP A 361 -1.37 -8.72 -11.45
C ASP A 361 -1.57 -7.34 -10.79
N TRP A 362 -0.47 -6.74 -10.32
CA TRP A 362 -0.52 -5.40 -9.76
C TRP A 362 -0.43 -4.27 -10.80
N TRP A 363 -0.23 -4.56 -12.11
CA TRP A 363 -0.17 -3.51 -13.15
C TRP A 363 -0.48 -3.88 -14.62
N LYS A 364 -0.83 -5.13 -14.99
CA LYS A 364 -1.17 -5.45 -16.39
C LYS A 364 -2.57 -6.05 -16.55
N SER A 365 -3.37 -5.36 -17.37
CA SER A 365 -4.52 -5.89 -18.09
C SER A 365 -4.04 -6.84 -19.20
N SER A 366 -4.86 -7.86 -19.46
CA SER A 366 -4.87 -8.82 -20.58
C SER A 366 -3.85 -9.97 -20.63
N THR A 367 -4.44 -11.18 -20.53
CA THR A 367 -4.10 -12.47 -21.14
C THR A 367 -2.69 -13.02 -20.93
N VAL A 368 -2.53 -13.87 -19.91
CA VAL A 368 -1.50 -14.92 -19.88
C VAL A 368 -2.17 -16.26 -20.18
N SER A 369 -1.61 -16.96 -21.16
CA SER A 369 -1.95 -18.31 -21.59
C SER A 369 -1.98 -19.28 -20.41
N LYS A 370 -3.12 -19.96 -20.22
CA LYS A 370 -3.26 -21.09 -19.31
C LYS A 370 -2.28 -22.19 -19.72
N LEU A 371 -1.22 -22.42 -18.94
CA LEU A 371 -0.46 -23.66 -19.01
C LEU A 371 -1.29 -24.82 -18.42
N PRO A 372 -1.05 -26.08 -18.85
CA PRO A 372 -1.88 -27.22 -18.50
C PRO A 372 -1.81 -27.52 -17.00
N ILE A 373 -2.97 -27.83 -16.41
CA ILE A 373 -3.10 -28.33 -15.04
C ILE A 373 -2.47 -29.73 -14.99
N ILE A 374 -1.22 -29.82 -14.55
CA ILE A 374 -0.60 -31.11 -14.19
C ILE A 374 -1.28 -31.56 -12.88
N PRO A 375 -1.77 -32.82 -12.76
CA PRO A 375 -2.46 -33.28 -11.55
C PRO A 375 -1.48 -33.31 -10.37
N LYS A 376 -1.65 -32.41 -9.39
CA LYS A 376 -0.79 -32.27 -8.21
C LYS A 376 -1.26 -33.24 -7.10
N ARG A 377 -0.41 -34.19 -6.70
CA ARG A 377 -0.61 -35.06 -5.53
C ARG A 377 -0.39 -34.24 -4.23
N ASP A 378 -1.37 -34.27 -3.33
CA ASP A 378 -1.38 -33.78 -1.94
C ASP A 378 -0.66 -32.46 -1.63
N ARG A 379 -1.31 -31.34 -1.96
CA ARG A 379 -0.99 -30.01 -1.39
C ARG A 379 -2.01 -29.64 -0.32
N SER A 380 -1.90 -30.19 0.89
CA SER A 380 -2.69 -29.70 2.03
C SER A 380 -1.93 -28.62 2.79
N ILE A 381 -2.66 -27.67 3.39
CA ILE A 381 -2.08 -26.75 4.37
C ILE A 381 -1.78 -27.56 5.64
N PRO A 382 -0.55 -27.50 6.21
CA PRO A 382 -0.20 -28.33 7.36
C PRO A 382 -1.13 -28.11 8.55
N ILE A 383 -1.60 -29.21 9.16
CA ILE A 383 -2.57 -29.16 10.26
C ILE A 383 -2.04 -28.36 11.47
N ASN A 384 -0.73 -28.33 11.68
CA ASN A 384 -0.06 -27.66 12.79
C ASN A 384 0.48 -26.26 12.44
N ILE A 385 0.13 -25.67 11.29
CA ILE A 385 0.69 -24.40 10.79
C ILE A 385 0.71 -23.28 11.84
N GLY A 386 -0.36 -23.09 12.62
CA GLY A 386 -0.39 -22.02 13.62
C GLY A 386 0.44 -22.26 14.89
N HIS A 387 0.95 -23.47 15.11
CA HIS A 387 1.96 -23.72 16.15
C HIS A 387 3.35 -23.24 15.75
N VAL A 388 3.60 -23.13 14.44
CA VAL A 388 4.92 -22.80 13.91
C VAL A 388 4.98 -21.34 13.45
N MET A 389 3.88 -20.80 12.93
CA MET A 389 3.75 -19.43 12.44
C MET A 389 3.29 -18.42 13.52
N THR A 390 3.86 -18.43 14.72
CA THR A 390 3.28 -17.67 15.85
C THR A 390 3.37 -16.15 15.73
N LYS A 391 4.21 -15.62 14.83
CA LYS A 391 4.45 -14.18 14.63
C LYS A 391 4.02 -13.64 13.26
N VAL A 392 3.45 -14.49 12.40
CA VAL A 392 3.10 -14.07 11.04
C VAL A 392 1.90 -13.13 11.08
N GLN A 393 1.97 -12.08 10.26
CA GLN A 393 0.92 -11.07 10.15
C GLN A 393 0.13 -11.23 8.85
N VAL A 394 0.76 -11.71 7.79
CA VAL A 394 0.13 -11.92 6.48
C VAL A 394 0.49 -13.30 5.94
N ILE A 395 -0.56 -14.06 5.62
CA ILE A 395 -0.46 -15.33 4.89
C ILE A 395 -1.20 -15.16 3.57
N ASP A 396 -0.48 -15.21 2.46
CA ASP A 396 -1.05 -15.24 1.11
C ASP A 396 -0.62 -16.53 0.40
N LEU A 397 -1.57 -17.45 0.25
CA LEU A 397 -1.43 -18.73 -0.45
C LEU A 397 -2.37 -18.79 -1.67
N SER A 398 -2.82 -17.63 -2.16
CA SER A 398 -3.85 -17.56 -3.19
C SER A 398 -3.38 -18.11 -4.55
N GLY A 399 -4.34 -18.53 -5.38
CA GLY A 399 -4.08 -18.96 -6.77
C GLY A 399 -3.31 -20.27 -6.89
N ASN A 400 -3.25 -21.07 -5.83
CA ASN A 400 -2.53 -22.35 -5.82
C ASN A 400 -3.50 -23.52 -6.07
N ALA A 401 -3.02 -24.76 -5.85
CA ALA A 401 -3.82 -25.98 -5.94
C ALA A 401 -3.98 -26.65 -4.57
N PHE A 402 -4.09 -25.87 -3.48
CA PHE A 402 -4.23 -26.43 -2.15
C PHE A 402 -5.56 -27.17 -2.00
N THR A 403 -5.54 -28.37 -1.44
CA THR A 403 -6.68 -29.26 -1.18
C THR A 403 -6.87 -29.49 0.32
N GLY A 404 -7.99 -30.14 0.68
CA GLY A 404 -8.33 -30.43 2.07
C GLY A 404 -8.96 -29.26 2.80
N SER A 405 -9.14 -29.39 4.11
CA SER A 405 -9.78 -28.37 4.95
C SER A 405 -8.82 -27.30 5.43
N ILE A 406 -9.36 -26.10 5.70
CA ILE A 406 -8.63 -25.03 6.38
C ILE A 406 -8.23 -25.50 7.80
N PRO A 407 -6.93 -25.57 8.15
CA PRO A 407 -6.48 -26.08 9.45
C PRO A 407 -6.90 -25.22 10.63
N TYR A 408 -7.57 -25.80 11.62
CA TYR A 408 -8.00 -25.08 12.84
C TYR A 408 -6.85 -24.42 13.62
N SER A 409 -5.61 -24.91 13.47
CA SER A 409 -4.46 -24.39 14.21
C SER A 409 -4.12 -22.93 13.91
N ILE A 410 -4.56 -22.35 12.78
CA ILE A 410 -4.34 -20.92 12.46
C ILE A 410 -4.94 -20.01 13.56
N THR A 411 -5.92 -20.47 14.34
CA THR A 411 -6.40 -19.82 15.61
C THR A 411 -5.28 -19.36 16.54
N ARG A 412 -4.14 -20.04 16.51
CA ARG A 412 -2.97 -19.75 17.36
C ARG A 412 -2.12 -18.59 16.85
N VAL A 413 -2.33 -18.13 15.61
CA VAL A 413 -1.62 -17.00 15.02
C VAL A 413 -2.29 -15.69 15.44
N LYS A 414 -2.07 -15.29 16.69
CA LYS A 414 -2.75 -14.13 17.30
C LYS A 414 -2.42 -12.78 16.65
N GLN A 415 -1.35 -12.70 15.85
CA GLN A 415 -0.90 -11.49 15.15
C GLN A 415 -1.39 -11.42 13.69
N LEU A 416 -2.21 -12.38 13.25
CA LEU A 416 -2.66 -12.45 11.86
C LEU A 416 -3.57 -11.26 11.53
N MET A 417 -3.14 -10.47 10.55
CA MET A 417 -3.86 -9.31 10.02
C MET A 417 -4.55 -9.61 8.69
N ARG A 418 -3.93 -10.44 7.82
CA ARG A 418 -4.50 -10.88 6.55
C ARG A 418 -4.34 -12.37 6.34
N LEU A 419 -5.42 -13.02 5.92
CA LEU A 419 -5.45 -14.38 5.42
C LEU A 419 -6.06 -14.42 4.01
N ASP A 420 -5.25 -14.75 3.02
CA ASP A 420 -5.68 -14.94 1.63
C ASP A 420 -5.41 -16.38 1.20
N LEU A 421 -6.49 -17.15 1.08
CA LEU A 421 -6.47 -18.54 0.60
C LEU A 421 -7.29 -18.66 -0.71
N SER A 422 -7.56 -17.55 -1.38
CA SER A 422 -8.45 -17.49 -2.53
C SER A 422 -7.93 -18.29 -3.72
N ASP A 423 -8.81 -18.68 -4.63
CA ASP A 423 -8.49 -19.35 -5.89
C ASP A 423 -7.66 -20.64 -5.67
N ASN A 424 -8.19 -21.57 -4.88
CA ASN A 424 -7.59 -22.87 -4.53
C ASN A 424 -8.63 -24.02 -4.68
N HIS A 425 -8.33 -25.22 -4.18
CA HIS A 425 -9.22 -26.39 -4.15
C HIS A 425 -9.61 -26.80 -2.71
N LEU A 426 -9.62 -25.86 -1.77
CA LEU A 426 -9.93 -26.13 -0.36
C LEU A 426 -11.40 -26.56 -0.20
N SER A 427 -11.66 -27.49 0.70
CA SER A 427 -12.98 -28.08 0.93
C SER A 427 -13.33 -28.16 2.42
N GLY A 428 -14.51 -28.69 2.76
CA GLY A 428 -14.98 -28.73 4.14
C GLY A 428 -15.63 -27.41 4.59
N LYS A 429 -15.75 -27.21 5.90
CA LYS A 429 -16.39 -26.01 6.49
C LYS A 429 -15.38 -24.90 6.74
N ILE A 430 -15.86 -23.66 6.73
CA ILE A 430 -15.10 -22.53 7.25
C ILE A 430 -15.06 -22.66 8.80
N PRO A 431 -13.89 -22.72 9.45
CA PRO A 431 -13.78 -22.82 10.91
C PRO A 431 -14.39 -21.62 11.66
N ASP A 432 -14.79 -21.83 12.92
CA ASP A 432 -15.43 -20.85 13.82
C ASP A 432 -14.46 -20.15 14.79
N TRP A 433 -13.22 -19.95 14.33
CA TRP A 433 -12.08 -19.40 15.06
C TRP A 433 -12.06 -17.88 15.28
N TRP A 434 -13.14 -17.16 14.99
CA TRP A 434 -13.12 -15.70 14.85
C TRP A 434 -12.87 -14.96 16.17
N ASN A 435 -13.26 -15.55 17.31
CA ASN A 435 -12.94 -15.03 18.64
C ASN A 435 -11.42 -15.07 18.92
N ASP A 436 -10.68 -15.93 18.23
CA ASP A 436 -9.27 -16.15 18.50
C ASP A 436 -8.34 -15.18 17.75
N LEU A 437 -8.81 -14.56 16.65
CA LEU A 437 -8.01 -13.76 15.71
C LEU A 437 -8.33 -12.26 15.81
N GLN A 438 -8.09 -11.65 16.97
CA GLN A 438 -8.47 -10.28 17.31
C GLN A 438 -7.80 -9.16 16.48
N GLN A 439 -6.78 -9.48 15.69
CA GLN A 439 -6.08 -8.54 14.79
C GLN A 439 -6.45 -8.74 13.32
N LEU A 440 -7.34 -9.68 12.99
CA LEU A 440 -7.69 -9.98 11.61
C LEU A 440 -8.48 -8.83 10.99
N HIS A 441 -7.96 -8.30 9.89
CA HIS A 441 -8.53 -7.17 9.16
C HIS A 441 -9.13 -7.59 7.82
N VAL A 442 -8.46 -8.53 7.15
CA VAL A 442 -8.73 -8.92 5.77
C VAL A 442 -8.79 -10.44 5.67
N ILE A 443 -9.87 -10.94 5.09
CA ILE A 443 -9.99 -12.34 4.71
C ILE A 443 -10.49 -12.49 3.27
N ASP A 444 -9.79 -13.32 2.49
CA ASP A 444 -10.24 -13.77 1.17
C ASP A 444 -10.13 -15.31 1.09
N LEU A 445 -11.29 -15.96 1.06
CA LEU A 445 -11.45 -17.41 0.86
C LEU A 445 -12.13 -17.71 -0.48
N SER A 446 -12.28 -16.70 -1.35
CA SER A 446 -13.08 -16.82 -2.56
C SER A 446 -12.50 -17.82 -3.57
N GLY A 447 -13.32 -18.45 -4.41
CA GLY A 447 -12.84 -19.36 -5.45
C GLY A 447 -12.28 -20.67 -4.89
N ASN A 448 -13.04 -21.34 -4.03
CA ASN A 448 -12.68 -22.63 -3.43
C ASN A 448 -13.89 -23.59 -3.50
N ASN A 449 -13.77 -24.78 -2.88
CA ASN A 449 -14.83 -25.78 -2.77
C ASN A 449 -15.39 -25.85 -1.33
N LEU A 450 -15.36 -24.74 -0.58
CA LEU A 450 -15.82 -24.67 0.82
C LEU A 450 -17.34 -24.82 0.90
N SER A 451 -17.84 -25.36 2.01
CA SER A 451 -19.23 -25.74 2.20
C SER A 451 -19.72 -25.44 3.62
N GLY A 452 -21.03 -25.61 3.87
CA GLY A 452 -21.64 -25.28 5.15
C GLY A 452 -22.06 -23.82 5.26
N SER A 453 -22.50 -23.42 6.45
CA SER A 453 -22.94 -22.06 6.75
C SER A 453 -21.76 -21.12 7.00
N ILE A 454 -21.97 -19.84 6.69
CA ILE A 454 -21.03 -18.77 7.02
C ILE A 454 -20.97 -18.66 8.55
N PRO A 455 -19.80 -18.85 9.19
CA PRO A 455 -19.66 -18.76 10.64
C PRO A 455 -19.71 -17.30 11.12
N SER A 456 -19.74 -17.09 12.43
CA SER A 456 -19.80 -15.75 13.02
C SER A 456 -18.49 -14.96 12.82
N LEU A 457 -18.39 -14.25 11.69
CA LEU A 457 -17.19 -13.50 11.31
C LEU A 457 -16.85 -12.32 12.23
N CYS A 458 -17.79 -11.87 13.08
CA CYS A 458 -17.75 -10.57 13.77
C CYS A 458 -17.19 -10.60 15.19
N SER A 459 -16.64 -11.74 15.58
CA SER A 459 -15.96 -11.93 16.86
C SER A 459 -14.56 -11.30 17.01
N PRO A 460 -13.95 -10.69 15.96
CA PRO A 460 -12.88 -9.71 16.08
C PRO A 460 -13.39 -8.29 15.71
N PRO A 461 -13.11 -7.24 16.51
CA PRO A 461 -13.58 -5.86 16.26
C PRO A 461 -12.94 -5.19 15.03
N SER A 462 -11.97 -5.86 14.40
CA SER A 462 -11.04 -5.31 13.42
C SER A 462 -11.32 -5.69 11.96
N LEU A 463 -12.22 -6.65 11.70
CA LEU A 463 -12.49 -7.16 10.35
C LEU A 463 -13.24 -6.10 9.54
N PHE A 464 -12.64 -5.64 8.44
CA PHE A 464 -13.26 -4.67 7.53
C PHE A 464 -13.45 -5.20 6.10
N TRP A 465 -12.76 -6.29 5.73
CA TRP A 465 -12.80 -6.86 4.39
C TRP A 465 -13.02 -8.37 4.41
N SER A 466 -14.14 -8.84 3.88
CA SER A 466 -14.48 -10.27 3.82
C SER A 466 -14.94 -10.69 2.44
N ARG A 467 -14.21 -11.62 1.84
CA ARG A 467 -14.55 -12.25 0.55
C ARG A 467 -14.65 -13.75 0.69
N LEU A 468 -15.85 -14.27 0.44
CA LEU A 468 -16.23 -15.67 0.55
C LEU A 468 -16.90 -16.19 -0.74
N GLY A 469 -16.98 -15.34 -1.78
CA GLY A 469 -17.66 -15.68 -3.02
C GLY A 469 -17.04 -16.85 -3.79
N ARG A 470 -17.75 -17.42 -4.76
CA ARG A 470 -17.30 -18.57 -5.58
C ARG A 470 -16.94 -19.79 -4.71
N ASN A 471 -17.92 -20.28 -3.96
CA ASN A 471 -17.81 -21.46 -3.09
C ASN A 471 -19.14 -22.27 -3.12
N ASN A 472 -19.28 -23.28 -2.26
CA ASN A 472 -20.52 -24.03 -2.05
C ASN A 472 -21.20 -23.70 -0.71
N LEU A 473 -21.11 -22.46 -0.24
CA LEU A 473 -21.68 -22.05 1.05
C LEU A 473 -23.21 -22.00 0.96
N PHE A 474 -23.89 -22.43 2.02
CA PHE A 474 -25.36 -22.51 2.08
C PHE A 474 -25.88 -22.24 3.49
N GLY A 475 -27.21 -22.17 3.65
CA GLY A 475 -27.85 -21.95 4.95
C GLY A 475 -28.05 -20.47 5.28
N GLU A 476 -28.51 -20.21 6.50
CA GLU A 476 -28.92 -18.87 6.92
C GLU A 476 -27.72 -17.92 7.15
N LEU A 477 -27.93 -16.63 6.85
CA LEU A 477 -27.03 -15.57 7.29
C LEU A 477 -27.19 -15.40 8.80
N LEU A 478 -26.18 -15.81 9.58
CA LEU A 478 -26.22 -15.73 11.04
C LEU A 478 -26.45 -14.28 11.49
N LYS A 479 -27.41 -14.07 12.39
CA LYS A 479 -27.67 -12.76 13.04
C LYS A 479 -26.41 -12.19 13.69
N SER A 480 -25.43 -13.01 14.04
CA SER A 480 -24.15 -12.54 14.58
C SER A 480 -23.38 -11.63 13.61
N LEU A 481 -23.68 -11.68 12.30
CA LEU A 481 -23.16 -10.72 11.33
C LEU A 481 -23.55 -9.26 11.65
N SER A 482 -24.67 -9.02 12.33
CA SER A 482 -25.05 -7.69 12.81
C SER A 482 -24.03 -7.05 13.76
N SER A 483 -23.13 -7.83 14.36
CA SER A 483 -22.06 -7.30 15.22
C SER A 483 -20.85 -6.77 14.45
N CYS A 484 -20.76 -6.98 13.13
CA CYS A 484 -19.65 -6.54 12.27
C CYS A 484 -19.71 -5.04 11.94
N LYS A 485 -19.65 -4.17 12.95
CA LYS A 485 -19.78 -2.71 12.76
C LYS A 485 -18.65 -2.07 11.94
N SER A 486 -17.50 -2.73 11.87
CA SER A 486 -16.32 -2.27 11.12
C SER A 486 -16.29 -2.74 9.66
N LEU A 487 -17.25 -3.57 9.23
CA LEU A 487 -17.23 -4.18 7.91
C LEU A 487 -17.51 -3.17 6.80
N LEU A 488 -16.54 -3.01 5.89
CA LEU A 488 -16.63 -2.14 4.73
C LEU A 488 -17.01 -2.92 3.47
N THR A 489 -16.53 -4.17 3.36
CA THR A 489 -16.78 -5.03 2.21
C THR A 489 -17.25 -6.42 2.64
N LEU A 490 -18.36 -6.85 2.04
CA LEU A 490 -18.86 -8.22 2.12
C LEU A 490 -19.15 -8.74 0.71
N ASP A 491 -18.40 -9.76 0.29
CA ASP A 491 -18.58 -10.48 -0.96
C ASP A 491 -18.90 -11.94 -0.65
N ILE A 492 -20.16 -12.34 -0.86
CA ILE A 492 -20.67 -13.71 -0.69
C ILE A 492 -21.26 -14.27 -1.99
N GLY A 493 -20.95 -13.64 -3.14
CA GLY A 493 -21.52 -14.00 -4.43
C GLY A 493 -21.12 -15.40 -4.92
N GLU A 494 -21.79 -15.95 -5.93
CA GLU A 494 -21.50 -17.26 -6.53
C GLU A 494 -21.44 -18.37 -5.47
N ASN A 495 -22.53 -18.54 -4.72
CA ASN A 495 -22.69 -19.53 -3.65
C ASN A 495 -24.09 -20.20 -3.73
N LYS A 496 -24.47 -20.96 -2.70
CA LYS A 496 -25.76 -21.66 -2.60
C LYS A 496 -26.63 -21.10 -1.47
N ILE A 497 -26.55 -19.79 -1.22
CA ILE A 497 -27.28 -19.12 -0.15
C ILE A 497 -28.75 -18.93 -0.59
N ASN A 498 -29.68 -19.52 0.17
CA ASN A 498 -31.12 -19.46 -0.09
C ASN A 498 -31.84 -18.87 1.13
N VAL A 499 -31.92 -17.53 1.16
CA VAL A 499 -32.49 -16.76 2.27
C VAL A 499 -33.17 -15.50 1.73
N THR A 500 -33.88 -14.76 2.58
CA THR A 500 -34.26 -13.36 2.33
C THR A 500 -33.20 -12.42 2.88
N ILE A 501 -33.01 -11.25 2.27
CA ILE A 501 -32.13 -10.20 2.84
C ILE A 501 -32.75 -9.71 4.16
N PRO A 502 -32.08 -9.85 5.31
CA PRO A 502 -32.63 -9.42 6.60
C PRO A 502 -32.64 -7.90 6.77
N GLU A 503 -33.64 -7.37 7.49
CA GLU A 503 -33.74 -5.93 7.79
C GLU A 503 -32.51 -5.38 8.54
N TRP A 504 -31.93 -6.19 9.43
CA TRP A 504 -30.77 -5.80 10.23
C TRP A 504 -29.52 -5.46 9.40
N PHE A 505 -29.44 -5.86 8.11
CA PHE A 505 -28.34 -5.46 7.24
C PHE A 505 -28.21 -3.94 7.17
N GLY A 506 -29.34 -3.27 6.92
CA GLY A 506 -29.40 -1.82 6.84
C GLY A 506 -29.26 -1.13 8.19
N GLU A 507 -29.71 -1.78 9.26
CA GLU A 507 -29.71 -1.19 10.62
C GLU A 507 -28.35 -1.31 11.32
N SER A 508 -27.59 -2.38 11.04
CA SER A 508 -26.41 -2.75 11.82
C SER A 508 -25.10 -2.54 11.08
N LEU A 509 -25.06 -2.75 9.77
CA LEU A 509 -23.83 -2.69 8.95
C LEU A 509 -23.61 -1.29 8.35
N LEU A 510 -23.78 -0.23 9.13
CA LEU A 510 -23.77 1.16 8.65
C LEU A 510 -22.45 1.62 8.01
N SER A 511 -21.35 0.90 8.26
CA SER A 511 -20.04 1.15 7.65
C SER A 511 -19.89 0.53 6.26
N LEU A 512 -20.82 -0.32 5.83
CA LEU A 512 -20.71 -1.10 4.60
C LEU A 512 -20.69 -0.17 3.38
N GLN A 513 -19.71 -0.42 2.51
CA GLN A 513 -19.49 0.34 1.27
C GLN A 513 -19.68 -0.53 0.04
N LYS A 514 -19.33 -1.83 0.15
CA LYS A 514 -19.32 -2.74 -0.99
C LYS A 514 -19.99 -4.04 -0.58
N LEU A 515 -21.12 -4.34 -1.20
CA LEU A 515 -21.90 -5.54 -0.95
C LEU A 515 -22.12 -6.28 -2.26
N SER A 516 -21.65 -7.53 -2.33
CA SER A 516 -22.04 -8.45 -3.40
C SER A 516 -22.61 -9.74 -2.84
N MET A 517 -23.79 -10.08 -3.33
CA MET A 517 -24.49 -11.34 -3.11
C MET A 517 -24.93 -11.96 -4.44
N THR A 518 -24.27 -11.59 -5.55
CA THR A 518 -24.59 -12.07 -6.90
C THR A 518 -24.63 -13.59 -6.98
N ASP A 519 -25.39 -14.16 -7.91
CA ASP A 519 -25.39 -15.59 -8.25
C ASP A 519 -25.57 -16.48 -7.00
N ASN A 520 -26.74 -16.33 -6.40
CA ASN A 520 -27.21 -17.10 -5.25
C ASN A 520 -28.70 -17.44 -5.45
N MET A 521 -29.37 -17.93 -4.41
CA MET A 521 -30.80 -18.23 -4.39
C MET A 521 -31.55 -17.27 -3.47
N ILE A 522 -31.10 -16.02 -3.33
CA ILE A 522 -31.70 -15.05 -2.40
C ILE A 522 -33.06 -14.61 -2.94
N GLY A 523 -34.10 -14.70 -2.11
CA GLY A 523 -35.48 -14.40 -2.48
C GLY A 523 -36.10 -13.26 -1.67
N GLY A 524 -37.37 -13.00 -1.96
CA GLY A 524 -38.15 -11.95 -1.30
C GLY A 524 -37.78 -10.55 -1.74
N ARG A 525 -38.31 -9.55 -1.03
CA ARG A 525 -38.08 -8.13 -1.32
C ARG A 525 -36.70 -7.64 -0.89
N ILE A 526 -36.23 -6.58 -1.55
CA ILE A 526 -35.13 -5.74 -1.06
C ILE A 526 -35.65 -4.91 0.13
N PRO A 527 -35.13 -5.05 1.36
CA PRO A 527 -35.63 -4.32 2.52
C PRO A 527 -35.34 -2.82 2.44
N THR A 528 -36.30 -2.00 2.86
CA THR A 528 -36.14 -0.53 2.93
C THR A 528 -35.03 -0.09 3.88
N GLN A 529 -34.67 -0.93 4.86
CA GLN A 529 -33.58 -0.68 5.79
C GLN A 529 -32.24 -0.51 5.06
N LEU A 530 -32.02 -1.16 3.91
CA LEU A 530 -30.79 -0.96 3.11
C LEU A 530 -30.57 0.50 2.70
N CYS A 531 -31.61 1.33 2.68
CA CYS A 531 -31.50 2.75 2.42
C CYS A 531 -30.71 3.51 3.50
N GLN A 532 -30.53 2.92 4.70
CA GLN A 532 -29.71 3.49 5.78
C GLN A 532 -28.21 3.35 5.52
N LEU A 533 -27.79 2.52 4.57
CA LEU A 533 -26.39 2.34 4.18
C LEU A 533 -25.90 3.52 3.32
N PHE A 534 -25.86 4.72 3.88
CA PHE A 534 -25.51 5.94 3.15
C PHE A 534 -24.11 5.94 2.52
N GLY A 535 -23.22 5.07 3.02
CA GLY A 535 -21.87 4.85 2.53
C GLY A 535 -21.74 3.83 1.39
N LEU A 536 -22.84 3.16 0.99
CA LEU A 536 -22.79 2.10 -0.02
C LEU A 536 -22.48 2.66 -1.41
N GLN A 537 -21.40 2.16 -2.01
CA GLN A 537 -20.90 2.48 -3.36
C GLN A 537 -21.18 1.36 -4.36
N ILE A 538 -21.11 0.11 -3.89
CA ILE A 538 -21.31 -1.07 -4.72
C ILE A 538 -22.40 -1.92 -4.08
N LEU A 539 -23.49 -2.10 -4.82
CA LEU A 539 -24.52 -3.10 -4.53
C LEU A 539 -24.64 -4.03 -5.73
N ASP A 540 -24.29 -5.30 -5.55
CA ASP A 540 -24.50 -6.33 -6.56
C ASP A 540 -25.38 -7.45 -5.97
N LEU A 541 -26.64 -7.47 -6.39
CA LEU A 541 -27.63 -8.50 -6.03
C LEU A 541 -28.08 -9.28 -7.26
N SER A 542 -27.32 -9.23 -8.35
CA SER A 542 -27.68 -9.84 -9.62
C SER A 542 -27.80 -11.36 -9.52
N HIS A 543 -28.50 -11.99 -10.48
CA HIS A 543 -28.63 -13.45 -10.54
C HIS A 543 -29.15 -14.07 -9.23
N ASN A 544 -30.32 -13.61 -8.79
CA ASN A 544 -31.00 -14.09 -7.60
C ASN A 544 -32.50 -14.28 -7.89
N ASN A 545 -33.28 -14.56 -6.86
CA ASN A 545 -34.73 -14.76 -6.94
C ASN A 545 -35.50 -13.61 -6.26
N LEU A 546 -34.93 -12.39 -6.24
CA LEU A 546 -35.55 -11.23 -5.60
C LEU A 546 -36.86 -10.86 -6.31
N THR A 547 -37.83 -10.47 -5.50
CA THR A 547 -39.18 -10.08 -5.94
C THR A 547 -39.48 -8.64 -5.51
N ASP A 548 -40.69 -8.19 -5.85
CA ASP A 548 -41.24 -6.89 -5.47
C ASP A 548 -40.52 -5.69 -6.13
N PRO A 549 -41.11 -4.48 -6.04
CA PRO A 549 -40.48 -3.27 -6.55
C PRO A 549 -39.23 -2.86 -5.77
N ILE A 550 -38.31 -2.22 -6.47
CA ILE A 550 -37.09 -1.63 -5.88
C ILE A 550 -37.52 -0.51 -4.92
N PRO A 551 -36.96 -0.40 -3.69
CA PRO A 551 -37.26 0.70 -2.79
C PRO A 551 -36.82 2.06 -3.33
N SER A 552 -37.74 3.02 -3.45
CA SER A 552 -37.45 4.38 -3.94
C SER A 552 -36.35 5.10 -3.16
N CYS A 553 -36.20 4.77 -1.87
CA CYS A 553 -35.19 5.36 -1.00
C CYS A 553 -33.74 5.02 -1.39
N LEU A 554 -33.48 4.03 -2.26
CA LEU A 554 -32.12 3.75 -2.75
C LEU A 554 -31.54 4.95 -3.53
N GLY A 555 -32.39 5.78 -4.14
CA GLY A 555 -32.00 7.05 -4.77
C GLY A 555 -31.43 8.11 -3.80
N SER A 556 -31.38 7.81 -2.50
CA SER A 556 -30.88 8.71 -1.45
C SER A 556 -29.47 8.39 -0.95
N TRP A 557 -28.78 7.39 -1.47
CA TRP A 557 -27.44 7.02 -1.01
C TRP A 557 -26.39 8.11 -1.24
N ARG A 558 -25.86 8.66 -0.15
CA ARG A 558 -24.94 9.81 -0.16
C ARG A 558 -23.64 9.52 -0.91
N ALA A 559 -23.12 8.30 -0.80
CA ALA A 559 -21.88 7.90 -1.48
C ALA A 559 -22.00 8.01 -3.01
N LEU A 560 -23.19 7.74 -3.56
CA LEU A 560 -23.47 7.77 -5.00
C LEU A 560 -24.03 9.11 -5.51
N LYS A 561 -24.13 10.14 -4.66
CA LYS A 561 -24.58 11.50 -5.05
C LYS A 561 -23.44 12.46 -5.39
N SER A 562 -22.20 12.10 -5.07
CA SER A 562 -21.05 12.96 -5.37
C SER A 562 -19.84 12.09 -5.58
N VAL A 563 -19.09 12.32 -6.66
CA VAL A 563 -17.82 11.63 -6.91
C VAL A 563 -16.88 12.03 -5.78
N LYS A 564 -16.78 11.17 -4.76
CA LYS A 564 -15.90 11.36 -3.60
C LYS A 564 -14.96 10.18 -3.54
N PHE A 565 -13.67 10.49 -3.72
CA PHE A 565 -12.59 9.53 -3.52
C PHE A 565 -12.38 9.33 -2.01
N TYR A 566 -13.23 8.54 -1.37
CA TYR A 566 -12.98 8.11 0.00
C TYR A 566 -11.82 7.12 -0.01
N LYS A 567 -10.62 7.57 0.39
CA LYS A 567 -9.52 6.64 0.71
C LYS A 567 -9.83 5.96 2.04
N CYS A 568 -10.24 4.70 2.01
CA CYS A 568 -10.44 3.86 3.20
C CYS A 568 -9.11 3.30 3.73
N HIS A 569 -8.28 4.18 4.29
CA HIS A 569 -7.49 4.01 5.52
C HIS A 569 -6.40 5.10 5.58
N PRO A 570 -6.17 5.73 6.75
CA PRO A 570 -5.09 6.69 6.95
C PRO A 570 -3.66 6.12 6.83
N ASN A 571 -3.48 4.83 6.52
CA ASN A 571 -2.18 4.15 6.49
C ASN A 571 -1.95 3.24 5.26
N TYR A 572 -2.57 3.57 4.12
CA TYR A 572 -2.43 2.82 2.85
C TYR A 572 -0.97 2.51 2.46
N TYR A 573 -0.03 3.37 2.86
CA TYR A 573 1.39 3.25 2.54
C TYR A 573 2.22 2.48 3.59
N HIS A 574 1.75 2.34 4.84
CA HIS A 574 2.44 1.56 5.87
C HIS A 574 2.03 0.08 5.90
N PHE A 575 0.91 -0.27 5.26
CA PHE A 575 0.35 -1.63 5.27
C PHE A 575 -0.05 -2.12 3.86
N SER A 576 0.61 -1.64 2.80
CA SER A 576 0.32 -2.08 1.41
C SER A 576 0.43 -3.60 1.22
N TYR A 577 1.20 -4.29 2.08
CA TYR A 577 1.30 -5.74 2.11
C TYR A 577 0.13 -6.44 2.86
N VAL A 578 -0.57 -5.72 3.74
CA VAL A 578 -1.70 -6.26 4.53
C VAL A 578 -3.02 -6.17 3.77
N PHE A 579 -3.14 -5.27 2.79
CA PHE A 579 -4.42 -5.06 2.13
C PHE A 579 -4.28 -4.73 0.65
N THR A 580 -4.87 -5.58 -0.19
CA THR A 580 -5.07 -5.32 -1.62
C THR A 580 -6.58 -5.40 -1.89
N PRO A 581 -7.27 -4.30 -2.23
CA PRO A 581 -8.67 -4.36 -2.61
C PRO A 581 -8.79 -5.21 -3.89
N LYS A 582 -9.75 -6.14 -3.92
CA LYS A 582 -10.06 -7.00 -5.08
C LYS A 582 -11.54 -7.35 -5.09
N MET A 583 -12.22 -7.16 -6.21
CA MET A 583 -13.60 -7.59 -6.38
C MET A 583 -13.87 -7.89 -7.85
N GLU A 584 -14.69 -8.89 -8.14
CA GLU A 584 -15.13 -9.20 -9.50
C GLU A 584 -16.54 -8.63 -9.68
N LEU A 585 -16.73 -7.78 -10.69
CA LEU A 585 -17.98 -7.06 -10.92
C LEU A 585 -18.31 -7.06 -12.41
N VAL A 586 -19.59 -7.04 -12.74
CA VAL A 586 -20.07 -7.00 -14.13
C VAL A 586 -20.26 -5.56 -14.59
N LYS A 587 -19.56 -5.17 -15.65
CA LYS A 587 -19.77 -3.88 -16.32
C LYS A 587 -20.02 -4.13 -17.80
N LYS A 588 -21.18 -3.69 -18.31
CA LYS A 588 -21.59 -3.88 -19.72
C LYS A 588 -21.54 -5.37 -20.12
N ALA A 589 -22.16 -6.24 -19.33
CA ALA A 589 -22.16 -7.70 -19.52
C ALA A 589 -20.77 -8.37 -19.57
N THR A 590 -19.71 -7.67 -19.13
CA THR A 590 -18.35 -8.21 -19.05
C THR A 590 -17.93 -8.27 -17.59
N LYS A 591 -17.55 -9.46 -17.11
CA LYS A 591 -16.97 -9.65 -15.77
C LYS A 591 -15.56 -9.04 -15.75
N MET A 592 -15.33 -8.08 -14.87
CA MET A 592 -14.04 -7.42 -14.69
C MET A 592 -13.55 -7.59 -13.25
N THR A 593 -12.26 -7.85 -13.08
CA THR A 593 -11.61 -7.84 -11.77
C THR A 593 -11.08 -6.43 -11.51
N TYR A 594 -11.61 -5.79 -10.48
CA TYR A 594 -11.15 -4.49 -10.00
C TYR A 594 -10.22 -4.68 -8.82
N THR A 595 -9.13 -3.91 -8.80
CA THR A 595 -8.18 -3.89 -7.69
C THR A 595 -8.05 -2.48 -7.10
N PHE A 596 -6.98 -1.75 -7.41
CA PHE A 596 -6.73 -0.40 -6.88
C PHE A 596 -7.67 0.68 -7.43
N THR A 597 -8.38 0.38 -8.51
CA THR A 597 -9.43 1.24 -9.07
C THR A 597 -10.81 0.95 -8.46
N LEU A 598 -10.93 -0.04 -7.58
CA LEU A 598 -12.22 -0.45 -7.01
C LEU A 598 -12.90 0.67 -6.22
N ASP A 599 -12.15 1.55 -5.56
CA ASP A 599 -12.71 2.72 -4.86
C ASP A 599 -13.22 3.81 -5.80
N GLN A 600 -12.99 3.67 -7.10
CA GLN A 600 -13.56 4.52 -8.16
C GLN A 600 -14.79 3.89 -8.82
N VAL A 601 -15.20 2.71 -8.35
CA VAL A 601 -16.35 1.98 -8.91
C VAL A 601 -17.58 2.31 -8.09
N ASP A 602 -18.52 2.97 -8.75
CA ASP A 602 -19.87 3.23 -8.28
C ASP A 602 -20.83 2.38 -9.13
N LEU A 603 -21.45 1.37 -8.52
CA LEU A 603 -22.18 0.32 -9.25
C LEU A 603 -23.41 -0.19 -8.47
N ILE A 604 -24.53 -0.28 -9.18
CA ILE A 604 -25.73 -1.01 -8.74
C ILE A 604 -26.05 -2.06 -9.81
N ASP A 605 -26.10 -3.33 -9.43
CA ASP A 605 -26.50 -4.42 -10.31
C ASP A 605 -27.63 -5.22 -9.67
N LEU A 606 -28.81 -5.15 -10.29
CA LEU A 606 -30.02 -5.86 -9.86
C LEU A 606 -30.51 -6.83 -10.94
N SER A 607 -29.73 -7.01 -12.00
CA SER A 607 -30.09 -7.80 -13.19
C SER A 607 -30.33 -9.27 -12.85
N PHE A 608 -31.07 -9.98 -13.72
CA PHE A 608 -31.39 -11.40 -13.55
C PHE A 608 -32.05 -11.73 -12.18
N ASN A 609 -33.11 -11.00 -11.88
CA ASN A 609 -34.02 -11.24 -10.76
C ASN A 609 -35.49 -11.25 -11.25
N ASN A 610 -36.46 -11.42 -10.34
CA ASN A 610 -37.90 -11.36 -10.63
C ASN A 610 -38.54 -10.04 -10.15
N LEU A 611 -37.76 -8.95 -10.18
CA LEU A 611 -38.23 -7.61 -9.81
C LEU A 611 -39.28 -7.13 -10.81
N HIS A 612 -40.26 -6.34 -10.34
CA HIS A 612 -41.31 -5.77 -11.16
C HIS A 612 -41.64 -4.34 -10.72
N GLY A 613 -42.37 -3.60 -11.56
CA GLY A 613 -42.64 -2.17 -11.33
C GLY A 613 -41.78 -1.28 -12.22
N GLU A 614 -41.79 0.02 -11.92
CA GLU A 614 -41.09 1.03 -12.72
C GLU A 614 -39.66 1.27 -12.23
N ILE A 615 -38.78 1.69 -13.13
CA ILE A 615 -37.48 2.24 -12.74
C ILE A 615 -37.72 3.55 -12.01
N LEU A 616 -37.27 3.63 -10.76
CA LEU A 616 -37.50 4.73 -9.85
C LEU A 616 -36.88 6.04 -10.35
N ASN A 617 -37.67 7.12 -10.40
CA ASN A 617 -37.17 8.46 -10.73
C ASN A 617 -36.08 8.91 -9.74
N GLU A 618 -36.16 8.47 -8.48
CA GLU A 618 -35.22 8.83 -7.42
C GLU A 618 -33.79 8.35 -7.70
N ILE A 619 -33.60 7.29 -8.52
CA ILE A 619 -32.27 6.81 -8.94
C ILE A 619 -31.53 7.89 -9.74
N THR A 620 -32.24 8.78 -10.43
CA THR A 620 -31.62 9.93 -11.15
C THR A 620 -30.90 10.90 -10.21
N GLY A 621 -31.21 10.85 -8.90
CA GLY A 621 -30.52 11.62 -7.87
C GLY A 621 -29.10 11.11 -7.57
N LEU A 622 -28.72 9.92 -8.04
CA LEU A 622 -27.41 9.30 -7.82
C LEU A 622 -26.39 9.74 -8.88
N SER A 623 -26.02 11.02 -8.87
CA SER A 623 -25.19 11.61 -9.94
C SER A 623 -23.75 11.09 -10.07
N ALA A 624 -23.25 10.30 -9.11
CA ALA A 624 -21.96 9.61 -9.21
C ALA A 624 -22.07 8.15 -9.66
N LEU A 625 -23.29 7.60 -9.81
CA LEU A 625 -23.50 6.23 -10.26
C LEU A 625 -22.87 5.99 -11.64
N GLY A 626 -21.86 5.12 -11.68
CA GLY A 626 -21.11 4.83 -12.91
C GLY A 626 -21.67 3.66 -13.72
N THR A 627 -22.33 2.70 -13.06
CA THR A 627 -22.94 1.52 -13.71
C THR A 627 -24.27 1.17 -13.03
N LEU A 628 -25.33 1.01 -13.82
CA LEU A 628 -26.61 0.46 -13.40
C LEU A 628 -26.98 -0.67 -14.36
N ASN A 629 -27.11 -1.90 -13.85
CA ASN A 629 -27.46 -3.09 -14.64
C ASN A 629 -28.80 -3.70 -14.17
#